data_AF-A0A5M4AKE6-F1
#
_entry.id   AF-A0A5M4AKE6-F1
#
_cell.length_a   1.000
_cell.length_b   1.000
_cell.length_c   1.000
_cell.angle_alpha   90.00
_cell.angle_beta   90.00
_cell.angle_gamma   90.00
#
_symmetry.space_group_name_H-M   'P 1'
#
loop_
_entity.id
_entity.type
_entity.pdbx_description
1 polymer ?
#
loop_
_entity_poly.entity_id
_entity_poly.type
_entity_poly.pdbx_seq_one_letter_code
_entity_poly.pdbx_strand_id
1 'polypeptide(L)'
;MWSCSQNSGGGVTNVSNQTLKEAITNSTDQVSTAMNDISSSDGYKVITSGNSNLKSADVSATGDEMFSDSITLADVSGVYEYQDSVLNEMQMHWGYGSYMYNHFKMIADTSLFIIKLPESLAVHHPEYCFYKSQRDTDTLVNNFVITTSKYSYKYAFPGDLSYSLESDIAASDTAVGRLDIEWTMGRSDMPYSYASTFTFASGYAVGMQAERTDTTRLYDYNLSDGGQTLYDEMVQWSKDDGTGTYTKVHSLTIGDVKIVHTRIAGSDSLEIYKGGELQQNATVAVVDNSSENDSDAEYTTFCNKYRDYQITFDDSTTVLLSDLLGPTRDTMSQLFSSMHEMKFATHLVNYIAWNVYYRDKMKLDN
;
A
#
# COMPACT_ATOMS: atom_id res chain seq x y z
N MET A 1 23.41 33.57 15.66
CA MET A 1 22.07 33.34 16.24
C MET A 1 21.06 33.54 15.13
N TRP A 2 20.68 32.44 14.48
CA TRP A 2 19.71 32.43 13.39
C TRP A 2 18.50 31.66 13.91
N SER A 3 17.36 32.35 14.04
CA SER A 3 16.09 31.75 14.39
C SER A 3 15.45 31.20 13.11
N CYS A 4 15.30 29.88 13.03
CA CYS A 4 14.43 29.26 12.05
C CYS A 4 12.98 29.48 12.50
N SER A 5 12.23 30.27 11.76
CA SER A 5 10.77 30.27 11.80
C SER A 5 10.30 28.89 11.33
N GLN A 6 9.64 28.16 12.22
CA GLN A 6 8.86 26.98 11.85
C GLN A 6 7.80 27.42 10.83
N ASN A 7 7.76 26.76 9.67
CA ASN A 7 6.58 26.75 8.82
C ASN A 7 5.51 25.91 9.54
N SER A 8 4.83 26.52 10.52
CA SER A 8 3.60 25.97 11.10
C SER A 8 2.42 26.41 10.23
N GLY A 9 2.26 25.75 9.09
CA GLY A 9 1.07 25.85 8.23
C GLY A 9 -0.03 24.84 8.62
N GLY A 10 0.25 23.90 9.52
CA GLY A 10 -0.70 22.98 10.13
C GLY A 10 -0.74 23.21 11.63
N GLY A 11 -1.36 24.31 12.06
CA GLY A 11 -1.66 24.49 13.48
C GLY A 11 -2.73 23.49 13.88
N VAL A 12 -2.53 22.75 14.96
CA VAL A 12 -3.58 21.98 15.65
C VAL A 12 -4.78 22.91 15.80
N THR A 13 -5.80 22.71 14.98
CA THR A 13 -7.06 23.45 15.11
C THR A 13 -7.59 23.09 16.49
N ASN A 14 -7.72 24.09 17.36
CA ASN A 14 -8.30 23.85 18.68
C ASN A 14 -9.78 23.51 18.51
N VAL A 15 -10.07 22.21 18.35
CA VAL A 15 -11.41 21.66 18.13
C VAL A 15 -12.31 21.73 19.36
N SER A 16 -11.79 22.16 20.52
CA SER A 16 -12.61 22.36 21.73
C SER A 16 -13.75 23.34 21.48
N ASN A 17 -13.54 24.33 20.61
CA ASN A 17 -14.50 25.40 20.35
C ASN A 17 -15.34 25.18 19.08
N GLN A 18 -15.10 24.10 18.33
CA GLN A 18 -15.85 23.78 17.12
C GLN A 18 -17.07 22.93 17.46
N THR A 19 -18.17 23.12 16.74
CA THR A 19 -19.28 22.16 16.72
C THR A 19 -18.82 20.85 16.05
N LEU A 20 -19.54 19.74 16.25
CA LEU A 20 -19.27 18.48 15.54
C LEU A 20 -19.32 18.66 14.02
N LYS A 21 -20.28 19.45 13.53
CA LYS A 21 -20.46 19.78 12.12
C LYS A 21 -19.26 20.52 11.54
N GLU A 22 -18.78 21.54 12.23
CA GLU A 22 -17.57 22.28 11.81
C GLU A 22 -16.33 21.38 11.86
N ALA A 23 -16.18 20.56 12.90
CA ALA A 23 -15.04 19.66 13.04
C ALA A 23 -14.98 18.64 11.90
N ILE A 24 -16.08 17.93 11.61
CA ILE A 24 -16.08 16.93 10.52
C ILE A 24 -15.87 17.59 9.16
N THR A 25 -16.49 18.74 8.88
CA THR A 25 -16.30 19.45 7.61
C THR A 25 -14.85 19.90 7.43
N ASN A 26 -14.25 20.51 8.45
CA ASN A 26 -12.85 20.94 8.38
C ASN A 26 -11.90 19.74 8.22
N SER A 27 -12.15 18.64 8.93
CA SER A 27 -11.31 17.44 8.82
C SER A 27 -11.47 16.74 7.46
N THR A 28 -12.67 16.71 6.87
CA THR A 28 -12.85 16.21 5.49
C THR A 28 -12.19 17.11 4.45
N ASP A 29 -12.19 18.42 4.67
CA ASP A 29 -11.47 19.37 3.81
C ASP A 29 -9.96 19.14 3.90
N GLN A 30 -9.40 18.90 5.10
CA GLN A 30 -7.99 18.56 5.29
C GLN A 30 -7.60 17.27 4.57
N VAL A 31 -8.41 16.21 4.70
CA VAL A 31 -8.20 14.96 3.95
C VAL A 31 -8.26 15.22 2.45
N SER A 32 -9.21 16.02 1.98
CA SER A 32 -9.34 16.36 0.55
C SER A 32 -8.14 17.17 0.04
N THR A 33 -7.62 18.12 0.81
CA THR A 33 -6.39 18.85 0.48
C THR A 33 -5.20 17.89 0.37
N ALA A 34 -5.00 17.03 1.38
CA ALA A 34 -3.91 16.06 1.36
C ALA A 34 -3.99 15.11 0.17
N MET A 35 -5.20 14.61 -0.15
CA MET A 35 -5.40 13.72 -1.29
C MET A 35 -5.25 14.41 -2.65
N ASN A 36 -5.55 15.71 -2.75
CA ASN A 36 -5.27 16.50 -3.97
C ASN A 36 -3.76 16.69 -4.17
N ASP A 37 -3.02 16.98 -3.09
CA ASP A 37 -1.56 17.08 -3.15
C ASP A 37 -0.92 15.73 -3.51
N ILE A 38 -1.40 14.64 -2.89
CA ILE A 38 -0.94 13.27 -3.18
C ILE A 38 -1.23 12.91 -4.64
N SER A 39 -2.48 13.01 -5.09
CA SER A 39 -2.89 12.53 -6.42
C SER A 39 -2.25 13.30 -7.58
N SER A 40 -1.82 14.54 -7.35
CA SER A 40 -1.07 15.34 -8.32
C SER A 40 0.45 15.04 -8.33
N SER A 41 0.96 14.30 -7.34
CA SER A 41 2.38 13.96 -7.22
C SER A 41 2.81 12.80 -8.13
N ASP A 42 4.09 12.77 -8.47
CA ASP A 42 4.68 11.61 -9.18
C ASP A 42 4.68 10.34 -8.32
N GLY A 43 4.67 10.48 -6.99
CA GLY A 43 4.58 9.34 -6.06
C GLY A 43 3.29 8.58 -6.21
N TYR A 44 2.18 9.30 -6.40
CA TYR A 44 0.89 8.67 -6.64
C TYR A 44 0.91 7.88 -7.94
N LYS A 45 1.49 8.43 -9.01
CA LYS A 45 1.62 7.70 -10.29
C LYS A 45 2.45 6.42 -10.11
N VAL A 46 3.52 6.46 -9.32
CA VAL A 46 4.41 5.31 -9.07
C VAL A 46 3.72 4.19 -8.30
N ILE A 47 2.99 4.50 -7.23
CA ILE A 47 2.36 3.46 -6.39
C ILE A 47 1.03 2.99 -6.96
N THR A 48 0.38 3.79 -7.79
CA THR A 48 -0.84 3.42 -8.50
C THR A 48 -0.61 2.90 -9.92
N SER A 49 0.65 2.88 -10.39
CA SER A 49 1.00 2.27 -11.66
C SER A 49 0.91 0.75 -11.60
N GLY A 50 0.37 0.16 -12.66
CA GLY A 50 0.24 -1.28 -12.80
C GLY A 50 -1.13 -1.68 -13.31
N ASN A 51 -1.15 -2.33 -14.47
CA ASN A 51 -2.30 -3.09 -14.92
C ASN A 51 -2.26 -4.47 -14.23
N SER A 52 -3.42 -5.01 -13.85
CA SER A 52 -3.58 -6.26 -13.08
C SER A 52 -3.12 -7.55 -13.80
N ASN A 53 -2.38 -7.43 -14.91
CA ASN A 53 -2.00 -8.53 -15.78
C ASN A 53 -0.56 -9.01 -15.59
N LEU A 54 0.24 -8.32 -14.78
CA LEU A 54 1.49 -8.91 -14.30
C LEU A 54 1.12 -9.88 -13.19
N LYS A 55 1.64 -11.11 -13.28
CA LYS A 55 1.49 -12.09 -12.21
C LYS A 55 2.02 -11.43 -10.93
N SER A 56 1.13 -11.06 -10.02
CA SER A 56 1.51 -10.92 -8.63
C SER A 56 2.03 -12.29 -8.16
N ALA A 57 2.62 -12.36 -6.97
CA ALA A 57 2.87 -13.63 -6.30
C ALA A 57 1.55 -14.34 -5.91
N ASP A 58 0.50 -14.21 -6.74
CA ASP A 58 -0.73 -14.95 -6.64
C ASP A 58 -0.39 -16.44 -6.78
N VAL A 59 -0.96 -17.19 -5.85
CA VAL A 59 -0.67 -18.56 -5.49
C VAL A 59 -1.13 -19.56 -6.58
N SER A 60 -1.36 -19.09 -7.81
CA SER A 60 -1.85 -19.87 -8.95
C SER A 60 -0.75 -20.43 -9.86
N ALA A 61 0.48 -20.59 -9.37
CA ALA A 61 1.49 -21.44 -10.02
C ALA A 61 1.23 -22.93 -9.69
N THR A 62 0.05 -23.46 -10.02
CA THR A 62 -0.32 -24.87 -9.80
C THR A 62 0.41 -25.87 -10.72
N GLY A 63 1.61 -25.53 -11.20
CA GLY A 63 2.34 -26.38 -12.14
C GLY A 63 3.83 -26.06 -12.37
N ASP A 64 4.35 -24.95 -11.86
CA ASP A 64 5.80 -24.72 -11.84
C ASP A 64 6.32 -25.20 -10.49
N GLU A 65 7.50 -25.86 -10.46
CA GLU A 65 8.21 -26.22 -9.22
C GLU A 65 8.33 -24.95 -8.35
N MET A 66 7.38 -24.79 -7.43
CA MET A 66 7.11 -23.51 -6.78
C MET A 66 8.39 -23.06 -6.06
N PHE A 67 8.83 -21.85 -6.41
CA PHE A 67 9.96 -21.13 -5.82
C PHE A 67 10.11 -21.50 -4.35
N SER A 68 11.25 -22.06 -3.94
CA SER A 68 11.59 -22.16 -2.52
C SER A 68 13.01 -21.69 -2.39
N ASP A 69 13.15 -20.42 -2.04
CA ASP A 69 14.45 -19.77 -1.95
C ASP A 69 14.41 -18.63 -0.94
N SER A 70 15.60 -18.18 -0.57
CA SER A 70 15.81 -17.07 0.34
C SER A 70 16.78 -16.11 -0.34
N ILE A 71 16.27 -14.95 -0.74
CA ILE A 71 17.04 -13.88 -1.36
C ILE A 71 17.19 -12.76 -0.35
N THR A 72 18.42 -12.45 0.02
CA THR A 72 18.77 -11.35 0.91
C THR A 72 19.31 -10.17 0.11
N LEU A 73 19.41 -9.00 0.73
CA LEU A 73 20.04 -7.83 0.11
C LEU A 73 21.46 -8.13 -0.40
N ALA A 74 22.24 -8.94 0.32
CA ALA A 74 23.61 -9.28 -0.07
C ALA A 74 23.66 -10.11 -1.37
N ASP A 75 22.60 -10.87 -1.67
CA ASP A 75 22.52 -11.69 -2.88
C ASP A 75 22.20 -10.86 -4.13
N VAL A 76 21.64 -9.65 -3.96
CA VAL A 76 21.21 -8.77 -5.05
C VAL A 76 21.83 -7.37 -4.99
N SER A 77 22.77 -7.13 -4.08
CA SER A 77 23.38 -5.81 -3.89
C SER A 77 24.22 -5.42 -5.11
N GLY A 78 24.08 -4.19 -5.55
CA GLY A 78 24.70 -3.69 -6.77
C GLY A 78 23.94 -2.51 -7.37
N VAL A 79 24.56 -1.84 -8.32
CA VAL A 79 23.89 -0.85 -9.18
C VAL A 79 23.57 -1.52 -10.52
N TYR A 80 22.29 -1.56 -10.85
CA TYR A 80 21.76 -2.18 -12.06
C TYR A 80 21.11 -1.13 -12.94
N GLU A 81 21.48 -1.11 -14.21
CA GLU A 81 20.88 -0.24 -15.23
C GLU A 81 20.06 -1.07 -16.21
N TYR A 82 18.87 -0.58 -16.54
CA TYR A 82 18.08 -1.11 -17.63
C TYR A 82 18.85 -0.95 -18.95
N GLN A 83 18.82 -2.00 -19.75
CA GLN A 83 19.40 -2.05 -21.09
C GLN A 83 18.53 -2.94 -21.97
N ASP A 84 18.76 -2.86 -23.27
CA ASP A 84 18.19 -3.83 -24.19
C ASP A 84 18.68 -5.25 -23.89
N SER A 85 17.78 -6.22 -24.09
CA SER A 85 18.12 -7.63 -23.99
C SER A 85 19.26 -7.94 -24.96
N VAL A 86 20.36 -8.46 -24.42
CA VAL A 86 21.60 -8.74 -25.17
C VAL A 86 21.58 -10.11 -25.87
N LEU A 87 20.44 -10.80 -25.93
CA LEU A 87 20.37 -12.10 -26.59
C LEU A 87 20.27 -11.97 -28.10
N ASN A 88 21.35 -12.36 -28.77
CA ASN A 88 21.28 -12.93 -30.12
C ASN A 88 20.46 -14.22 -30.07
N GLU A 89 19.70 -14.49 -31.13
CA GLU A 89 18.78 -15.62 -31.36
C GLU A 89 19.34 -17.05 -31.05
N MET A 90 20.61 -17.21 -30.68
CA MET A 90 21.29 -18.49 -30.49
C MET A 90 21.14 -19.18 -29.13
N GLN A 91 20.58 -18.52 -28.08
CA GLN A 91 20.27 -19.20 -26.81
C GLN A 91 18.84 -19.79 -26.76
N MET A 92 18.11 -19.78 -27.88
CA MET A 92 16.81 -20.46 -28.01
C MET A 92 16.94 -22.00 -28.13
N HIS A 93 18.14 -22.57 -28.13
CA HIS A 93 18.37 -24.00 -28.36
C HIS A 93 18.34 -24.90 -27.12
N TRP A 94 18.21 -24.34 -25.92
CA TRP A 94 18.08 -25.11 -24.68
C TRP A 94 16.67 -24.89 -24.15
N GLY A 95 15.84 -25.93 -24.20
CA GLY A 95 14.37 -25.91 -24.01
C GLY A 95 13.82 -25.45 -22.66
N TYR A 96 14.56 -24.62 -21.92
CA TYR A 96 14.08 -23.83 -20.79
C TYR A 96 14.06 -22.37 -21.23
N GLY A 97 13.03 -22.01 -21.99
CA GLY A 97 12.81 -20.68 -22.54
C GLY A 97 12.54 -19.66 -21.43
N SER A 98 13.62 -19.19 -20.83
CA SER A 98 13.60 -18.23 -19.75
C SER A 98 13.70 -16.83 -20.38
N TYR A 99 12.56 -16.27 -20.79
CA TYR A 99 12.48 -14.97 -21.48
C TYR A 99 12.82 -13.77 -20.57
N MET A 100 13.10 -13.98 -19.28
CA MET A 100 13.18 -12.92 -18.27
C MET A 100 14.57 -12.27 -18.10
N TYR A 101 15.64 -12.78 -18.72
CA TYR A 101 16.95 -12.76 -18.06
C TYR A 101 17.99 -11.68 -18.43
N ASN A 102 17.73 -10.70 -19.31
CA ASN A 102 18.86 -9.86 -19.81
C ASN A 102 18.62 -8.35 -19.92
N HIS A 103 17.58 -7.81 -19.28
CA HIS A 103 17.27 -6.38 -19.34
C HIS A 103 17.98 -5.52 -18.30
N PHE A 104 18.71 -6.11 -17.34
CA PHE A 104 19.40 -5.36 -16.28
C PHE A 104 20.87 -5.77 -16.19
N LYS A 105 21.75 -4.80 -16.39
CA LYS A 105 23.20 -4.97 -16.28
C LYS A 105 23.73 -4.32 -15.02
N MET A 106 24.52 -5.07 -14.27
CA MET A 106 25.27 -4.53 -13.14
C MET A 106 26.39 -3.62 -13.66
N ILE A 107 26.48 -2.40 -13.14
CA ILE A 107 27.45 -1.38 -13.56
C ILE A 107 28.39 -0.94 -12.42
N ALA A 108 28.05 -1.23 -11.16
CA ALA A 108 28.89 -0.94 -10.01
C ALA A 108 28.53 -1.82 -8.81
N ASP A 109 29.50 -2.06 -7.94
CA ASP A 109 29.32 -2.74 -6.65
C ASP A 109 28.90 -1.74 -5.57
N THR A 110 28.01 -2.17 -4.67
CA THR A 110 27.54 -1.41 -3.51
C THR A 110 26.91 -2.38 -2.51
N SER A 111 26.72 -1.97 -1.25
CA SER A 111 25.96 -2.73 -0.25
C SER A 111 24.44 -2.56 -0.38
N LEU A 112 23.98 -1.67 -1.25
CA LEU A 112 22.56 -1.39 -1.51
C LEU A 112 22.12 -2.10 -2.79
N PHE A 113 20.81 -2.26 -2.98
CA PHE A 113 20.25 -2.71 -4.25
C PHE A 113 19.66 -1.52 -5.00
N ILE A 114 20.41 -1.01 -5.98
CA ILE A 114 20.08 0.21 -6.73
C ILE A 114 19.69 -0.18 -8.15
N ILE A 115 18.46 0.15 -8.54
CA ILE A 115 17.93 -0.09 -9.88
C ILE A 115 17.74 1.26 -10.55
N LYS A 116 18.26 1.41 -11.77
CA LYS A 116 17.97 2.56 -12.64
C LYS A 116 17.27 2.08 -13.90
N LEU A 117 16.12 2.67 -14.20
CA LEU A 117 15.32 2.34 -15.38
C LEU A 117 14.67 3.59 -15.99
N PRO A 118 14.09 3.50 -17.19
CA PRO A 118 13.37 4.62 -17.77
C PRO A 118 12.06 4.86 -17.04
N GLU A 119 11.80 6.10 -16.65
CA GLU A 119 10.57 6.51 -15.96
C GLU A 119 9.31 6.14 -16.74
N SER A 120 9.35 6.30 -18.07
CA SER A 120 8.22 5.94 -18.94
C SER A 120 7.87 4.46 -18.91
N LEU A 121 8.84 3.58 -18.63
CA LEU A 121 8.61 2.15 -18.42
C LEU A 121 8.20 1.89 -16.97
N ALA A 122 8.91 2.46 -16.00
CA ALA A 122 8.64 2.28 -14.57
C ALA A 122 7.19 2.63 -14.17
N VAL A 123 6.68 3.76 -14.71
CA VAL A 123 5.43 4.38 -14.28
C VAL A 123 4.24 3.99 -15.15
N HIS A 124 4.42 3.75 -16.44
CA HIS A 124 3.28 3.50 -17.33
C HIS A 124 3.15 2.03 -17.75
N HIS A 125 4.27 1.31 -17.84
CA HIS A 125 4.31 -0.05 -18.37
C HIS A 125 5.41 -0.88 -17.71
N PRO A 126 5.35 -1.14 -16.39
CA PRO A 126 6.39 -1.91 -15.70
C PRO A 126 6.60 -3.28 -16.35
N GLU A 127 5.57 -3.86 -16.96
CA GLU A 127 5.65 -5.11 -17.72
C GLU A 127 6.65 -5.07 -18.87
N TYR A 128 6.81 -3.92 -19.52
CA TYR A 128 7.73 -3.77 -20.65
C TYR A 128 9.19 -3.69 -20.21
N CYS A 129 9.47 -3.57 -18.91
CA CYS A 129 10.82 -3.79 -18.39
C CYS A 129 11.29 -5.25 -18.57
N PHE A 130 10.35 -6.18 -18.77
CA PHE A 130 10.61 -7.63 -18.79
C PHE A 130 10.17 -8.32 -20.07
N TYR A 131 9.19 -7.77 -20.77
CA TYR A 131 8.67 -8.31 -22.02
C TYR A 131 8.83 -7.28 -23.13
N LYS A 132 9.80 -7.48 -24.00
CA LYS A 132 10.08 -6.57 -25.11
C LYS A 132 8.85 -6.37 -26.00
N SER A 133 8.48 -5.11 -26.24
CA SER A 133 7.90 -4.71 -27.53
C SER A 133 8.98 -3.98 -28.34
N GLN A 134 8.96 -4.08 -29.67
CA GLN A 134 9.89 -3.41 -30.60
C GLN A 134 9.74 -1.86 -30.55
N ARG A 135 9.97 -1.22 -29.41
CA ARG A 135 10.07 0.24 -29.33
C ARG A 135 11.53 0.66 -29.38
N ASP A 136 11.80 1.79 -30.05
CA ASP A 136 13.11 2.43 -30.13
C ASP A 136 13.62 2.80 -28.73
N THR A 137 14.49 1.96 -28.23
CA THR A 137 15.15 2.05 -26.92
C THR A 137 16.30 3.05 -26.90
N ASP A 138 16.78 3.48 -28.07
CA ASP A 138 17.82 4.50 -28.25
C ASP A 138 17.47 5.88 -27.66
N THR A 139 16.19 6.08 -27.27
CA THR A 139 15.70 7.32 -26.65
C THR A 139 15.40 7.20 -25.16
N LEU A 140 15.54 5.99 -24.58
CA LEU A 140 15.25 5.75 -23.18
C LEU A 140 16.41 6.25 -22.30
N VAL A 141 16.06 7.01 -21.26
CA VAL A 141 17.01 7.52 -20.27
C VAL A 141 16.69 6.83 -18.95
N ASN A 142 17.70 6.24 -18.30
CA ASN A 142 17.56 5.60 -16.99
C ASN A 142 17.47 6.63 -15.85
N ASN A 143 16.40 7.43 -15.86
CA ASN A 143 16.16 8.55 -14.96
C ASN A 143 15.26 8.19 -13.77
N PHE A 144 14.75 6.97 -13.67
CA PHE A 144 14.00 6.48 -12.54
C PHE A 144 14.87 5.56 -11.69
N VAL A 145 15.07 5.92 -10.42
CA VAL A 145 16.01 5.26 -9.52
C VAL A 145 15.26 4.70 -8.31
N ILE A 146 15.47 3.42 -8.05
CA ILE A 146 15.01 2.73 -6.84
C ILE A 146 16.26 2.38 -6.04
N THR A 147 16.36 2.86 -4.81
CA THR A 147 17.47 2.57 -3.89
C THR A 147 16.94 1.78 -2.72
N THR A 148 17.28 0.49 -2.67
CA THR A 148 16.79 -0.42 -1.65
C THR A 148 17.86 -0.67 -0.58
N SER A 149 17.55 -0.29 0.65
CA SER A 149 18.43 -0.42 1.83
C SER A 149 18.10 -1.64 2.68
N LYS A 150 16.90 -2.20 2.54
CA LYS A 150 16.46 -3.44 3.18
C LYS A 150 15.77 -4.32 2.14
N TYR A 151 16.26 -5.54 1.98
CA TYR A 151 15.64 -6.55 1.15
C TYR A 151 15.82 -7.93 1.78
N SER A 152 14.72 -8.63 2.01
CA SER A 152 14.70 -10.03 2.38
C SER A 152 13.44 -10.63 1.81
N TYR A 153 13.57 -11.63 0.95
CA TYR A 153 12.46 -12.40 0.40
C TYR A 153 12.72 -13.87 0.66
N LYS A 154 11.96 -14.48 1.56
CA LYS A 154 12.03 -15.90 1.87
C LYS A 154 10.67 -16.51 1.66
N TYR A 155 10.59 -17.46 0.74
CA TYR A 155 9.38 -18.24 0.51
C TYR A 155 9.70 -19.74 0.59
N ALA A 156 8.91 -20.48 1.35
CA ALA A 156 9.02 -21.92 1.50
C ALA A 156 7.65 -22.55 1.27
N PHE A 157 7.58 -23.41 0.25
CA PHE A 157 6.37 -24.12 -0.09
C PHE A 157 6.03 -25.19 0.98
N PRO A 158 4.77 -25.34 1.40
CA PRO A 158 3.59 -24.55 1.02
C PRO A 158 3.30 -23.39 2.00
N GLY A 159 3.44 -22.16 1.53
CA GLY A 159 2.81 -20.98 2.15
C GLY A 159 3.60 -20.26 3.26
N ASP A 160 4.82 -20.67 3.60
CA ASP A 160 5.66 -19.91 4.54
C ASP A 160 6.31 -18.73 3.79
N LEU A 161 5.99 -17.48 4.16
CA LEU A 161 6.57 -16.26 3.60
C LEU A 161 7.15 -15.37 4.70
N SER A 162 8.32 -14.80 4.44
CA SER A 162 8.87 -13.68 5.20
C SER A 162 9.50 -12.70 4.22
N TYR A 163 8.95 -11.49 4.17
CA TYR A 163 9.33 -10.44 3.24
C TYR A 163 9.51 -9.11 3.96
N SER A 164 10.61 -8.43 3.65
CA SER A 164 10.86 -7.07 4.09
C SER A 164 11.48 -6.25 2.97
N LEU A 165 10.97 -5.04 2.76
CA LEU A 165 11.46 -4.09 1.75
C LEU A 165 11.53 -2.68 2.33
N GLU A 166 12.64 -2.00 2.09
CA GLU A 166 12.78 -0.55 2.29
C GLU A 166 13.43 0.05 1.04
N SER A 167 12.68 0.87 0.30
CA SER A 167 13.12 1.44 -0.98
C SER A 167 12.80 2.93 -1.08
N ASP A 168 13.84 3.73 -1.27
CA ASP A 168 13.71 5.12 -1.70
C ASP A 168 13.54 5.20 -3.23
N ILE A 169 12.65 6.05 -3.69
CA ILE A 169 12.30 6.19 -5.11
C ILE A 169 12.55 7.64 -5.56
N ALA A 170 13.22 7.79 -6.70
CA ALA A 170 13.42 9.07 -7.35
C ALA A 170 13.09 8.97 -8.85
N ALA A 171 12.48 10.02 -9.39
CA ALA A 171 12.23 10.20 -10.82
C ALA A 171 12.92 11.48 -11.28
N SER A 172 13.73 11.40 -12.34
CA SER A 172 14.53 12.51 -12.86
C SER A 172 15.31 13.26 -11.78
N ASP A 173 16.05 12.50 -10.95
CA ASP A 173 16.83 12.98 -9.79
C ASP A 173 16.01 13.71 -8.69
N THR A 174 14.68 13.67 -8.78
CA THR A 174 13.78 14.24 -7.77
C THR A 174 13.22 13.12 -6.90
N ALA A 175 13.35 13.27 -5.57
CA ALA A 175 12.75 12.32 -4.63
C ALA A 175 11.24 12.28 -4.81
N VAL A 176 10.70 11.08 -4.94
CA VAL A 176 9.28 10.82 -5.18
C VAL A 176 8.62 10.32 -3.90
N GLY A 177 9.30 9.44 -3.19
CA GLY A 177 8.86 8.91 -1.92
C GLY A 177 9.65 7.68 -1.52
N ARG A 178 9.22 7.06 -0.43
CA ARG A 178 9.84 5.89 0.16
C ARG A 178 8.78 4.84 0.47
N LEU A 179 9.06 3.60 0.10
CA LEU A 179 8.21 2.44 0.33
C LEU A 179 8.84 1.53 1.39
N ASP A 180 8.07 1.23 2.42
CA ASP A 180 8.41 0.29 3.48
C ASP A 180 7.36 -0.83 3.49
N ILE A 181 7.78 -2.10 3.47
CA ILE A 181 6.89 -3.27 3.53
C ILE A 181 7.46 -4.31 4.49
N GLU A 182 6.58 -4.85 5.33
CA GLU A 182 6.81 -6.06 6.12
C GLU A 182 5.67 -7.04 5.88
N TRP A 183 6.00 -8.30 5.57
CA TRP A 183 5.01 -9.34 5.39
C TRP A 183 5.52 -10.67 5.93
N THR A 184 4.71 -11.31 6.75
CA THR A 184 4.92 -12.67 7.24
C THR A 184 3.66 -13.49 7.04
N MET A 185 3.83 -14.74 6.64
CA MET A 185 2.75 -15.71 6.47
C MET A 185 3.26 -17.08 6.90
N GLY A 186 2.48 -17.77 7.73
CA GLY A 186 2.71 -19.16 8.09
C GLY A 186 2.02 -20.12 7.14
N ARG A 187 2.41 -21.39 7.19
CA ARG A 187 1.79 -22.49 6.43
C ARG A 187 0.26 -22.45 6.49
N SER A 188 -0.38 -22.51 5.33
CA SER A 188 -1.85 -22.51 5.14
C SER A 188 -2.53 -21.13 5.25
N ASP A 189 -1.79 -20.06 4.96
CA ASP A 189 -2.27 -18.67 4.94
C ASP A 189 -2.84 -18.20 6.31
N MET A 190 -2.47 -18.90 7.38
CA MET A 190 -2.76 -18.60 8.77
C MET A 190 -1.61 -19.09 9.66
N PRO A 191 -1.09 -18.26 10.59
CA PRO A 191 -1.31 -16.82 10.74
C PRO A 191 -0.57 -15.99 9.68
N TYR A 192 -1.04 -14.77 9.40
CA TYR A 192 -0.27 -13.80 8.59
C TYR A 192 -0.33 -12.39 9.20
N SER A 193 0.71 -11.60 8.92
CA SER A 193 0.81 -10.19 9.29
C SER A 193 1.46 -9.42 8.14
N TYR A 194 0.82 -8.36 7.69
CA TYR A 194 1.22 -7.52 6.58
C TYR A 194 1.14 -6.05 6.99
N ALA A 195 2.15 -5.27 6.63
CA ALA A 195 2.15 -3.82 6.75
C ALA A 195 2.89 -3.22 5.57
N SER A 196 2.32 -2.17 4.98
CA SER A 196 3.01 -1.32 4.01
C SER A 196 2.82 0.15 4.35
N THR A 197 3.83 0.96 4.05
CA THR A 197 3.78 2.41 4.21
C THR A 197 4.49 3.05 3.03
N PHE A 198 3.85 4.05 2.42
CA PHE A 198 4.46 4.92 1.44
C PHE A 198 4.53 6.35 1.98
N THR A 199 5.73 6.87 2.15
CA THR A 199 5.97 8.26 2.54
C THR A 199 6.28 9.07 1.30
N PHE A 200 5.40 10.00 0.94
CA PHE A 200 5.58 10.91 -0.20
C PHE A 200 6.64 11.96 0.12
N ALA A 201 7.29 12.49 -0.93
CA ALA A 201 8.25 13.60 -0.78
C ALA A 201 7.65 14.87 -0.15
N SER A 202 6.31 15.04 -0.20
CA SER A 202 5.58 16.11 0.46
C SER A 202 5.48 15.95 1.98
N GLY A 203 5.79 14.77 2.54
CA GLY A 203 5.69 14.48 3.97
C GLY A 203 4.43 13.70 4.37
N TYR A 204 3.44 13.58 3.49
CA TYR A 204 2.30 12.69 3.72
C TYR A 204 2.76 11.24 3.74
N ALA A 205 2.17 10.43 4.61
CA ALA A 205 2.40 8.99 4.67
C ALA A 205 1.08 8.24 4.60
N VAL A 206 1.04 7.19 3.78
CA VAL A 206 -0.12 6.32 3.61
C VAL A 206 0.26 4.92 4.01
N GLY A 207 -0.51 4.34 4.92
CA GLY A 207 -0.28 3.02 5.50
C GLY A 207 -1.43 2.07 5.23
N MET A 208 -1.10 0.78 5.14
CA MET A 208 -2.06 -0.31 5.20
C MET A 208 -1.50 -1.42 6.08
N GLN A 209 -2.32 -1.94 7.00
CA GLN A 209 -2.00 -3.10 7.81
C GLN A 209 -3.09 -4.16 7.65
N ALA A 210 -2.67 -5.42 7.59
CA ALA A 210 -3.57 -6.56 7.72
C ALA A 210 -2.98 -7.61 8.66
N GLU A 211 -3.81 -8.19 9.51
CA GLU A 211 -3.41 -9.29 10.39
C GLU A 211 -4.48 -10.36 10.40
N ARG A 212 -4.04 -11.62 10.43
CA ARG A 212 -4.90 -12.77 10.67
C ARG A 212 -4.21 -13.73 11.62
N THR A 213 -4.90 -14.03 12.72
CA THR A 213 -4.54 -15.05 13.69
C THR A 213 -5.72 -16.01 13.87
N ASP A 214 -5.63 -16.93 14.82
CA ASP A 214 -6.72 -17.85 15.15
C ASP A 214 -7.96 -17.12 15.72
N THR A 215 -7.74 -15.96 16.34
CA THR A 215 -8.76 -15.21 17.06
C THR A 215 -9.00 -13.82 16.49
N THR A 216 -8.07 -13.27 15.70
CA THR A 216 -8.16 -11.90 15.20
C THR A 216 -8.09 -11.85 13.67
N ARG A 217 -8.90 -10.98 13.07
CA ARG A 217 -8.71 -10.46 11.71
C ARG A 217 -8.70 -8.94 11.79
N LEU A 218 -7.73 -8.28 11.18
CA LEU A 218 -7.57 -6.83 11.21
C LEU A 218 -7.28 -6.33 9.79
N TYR A 219 -7.92 -5.24 9.41
CA TYR A 219 -7.54 -4.39 8.29
C TYR A 219 -7.54 -2.95 8.76
N ASP A 220 -6.46 -2.22 8.49
CA ASP A 220 -6.29 -0.83 8.89
C ASP A 220 -5.70 -0.03 7.73
N TYR A 221 -6.28 1.13 7.46
CA TYR A 221 -5.92 2.04 6.37
C TYR A 221 -5.70 3.43 6.94
N ASN A 222 -4.49 3.98 6.79
CA ASN A 222 -4.11 5.23 7.43
C ASN A 222 -3.56 6.25 6.41
N LEU A 223 -3.89 7.52 6.61
CA LEU A 223 -3.25 8.67 5.99
C LEU A 223 -2.83 9.64 7.09
N SER A 224 -1.57 10.05 7.06
CA SER A 224 -1.00 11.01 8.02
C SER A 224 -0.16 12.08 7.34
N ASP A 225 0.02 13.20 8.04
CA ASP A 225 0.93 14.30 7.67
C ASP A 225 1.87 14.58 8.86
N GLY A 226 3.17 14.34 8.68
CA GLY A 226 4.18 14.65 9.71
C GLY A 226 3.92 13.98 11.07
N GLY A 227 3.22 12.84 11.10
CA GLY A 227 2.82 12.10 12.31
C GLY A 227 1.43 12.45 12.86
N GLN A 228 0.72 13.43 12.28
CA GLN A 228 -0.70 13.67 12.57
C GLN A 228 -1.57 12.77 11.68
N THR A 229 -2.42 11.95 12.29
CA THR A 229 -3.44 11.17 11.57
C THR A 229 -4.49 12.11 10.98
N LEU A 230 -4.65 12.08 9.66
CA LEU A 230 -5.73 12.78 8.94
C LEU A 230 -6.91 11.84 8.69
N TYR A 231 -6.62 10.58 8.39
CA TYR A 231 -7.60 9.54 8.19
C TYR A 231 -7.09 8.21 8.74
N ASP A 232 -7.98 7.45 9.36
CA ASP A 232 -7.70 6.11 9.86
C ASP A 232 -8.97 5.28 9.77
N GLU A 233 -8.92 4.14 9.09
CA GLU A 233 -10.06 3.24 8.99
C GLU A 233 -9.65 1.82 9.31
N MET A 234 -10.20 1.31 10.41
CA MET A 234 -9.91 0.01 10.96
C MET A 234 -11.16 -0.87 10.96
N VAL A 235 -11.02 -2.12 10.50
CA VAL A 235 -12.00 -3.19 10.68
C VAL A 235 -11.33 -4.36 11.38
N GLN A 236 -11.84 -4.70 12.56
CA GLN A 236 -11.31 -5.78 13.39
C GLN A 236 -12.40 -6.77 13.77
N TRP A 237 -12.12 -8.04 13.59
CA TRP A 237 -12.88 -9.14 14.18
C TRP A 237 -12.02 -9.77 15.26
N SER A 238 -12.60 -9.96 16.43
CA SER A 238 -11.95 -10.66 17.54
C SER A 238 -12.88 -11.72 18.08
N LYS A 239 -12.36 -12.94 18.22
CA LYS A 239 -13.04 -14.07 18.84
C LYS A 239 -12.63 -14.16 20.30
N ASP A 240 -13.61 -14.16 21.18
CA ASP A 240 -13.39 -14.46 22.59
C ASP A 240 -13.17 -15.97 22.78
N ASP A 241 -12.02 -16.37 23.33
CA ASP A 241 -11.64 -17.79 23.48
C ASP A 241 -12.51 -18.56 24.47
N GLY A 242 -13.12 -17.88 25.45
CA GLY A 242 -13.94 -18.52 26.47
C GLY A 242 -15.37 -18.83 25.99
N THR A 243 -15.96 -17.92 25.22
CA THR A 243 -17.36 -17.98 24.76
C THR A 243 -17.49 -18.36 23.29
N GLY A 244 -16.43 -18.22 22.50
CA GLY A 244 -16.46 -18.35 21.05
C GLY A 244 -17.21 -17.22 20.33
N THR A 245 -17.59 -16.15 21.05
CA THR A 245 -18.33 -15.02 20.51
C THR A 245 -17.41 -14.14 19.67
N TYR A 246 -17.89 -13.70 18.51
CA TYR A 246 -17.18 -12.75 17.67
C TYR A 246 -17.64 -11.33 17.97
N THR A 247 -16.68 -10.42 18.12
CA THR A 247 -16.87 -8.98 18.14
C THR A 247 -16.30 -8.40 16.86
N LYS A 248 -17.11 -7.62 16.12
CA LYS A 248 -16.69 -6.84 14.96
C LYS A 248 -16.66 -5.37 15.34
N VAL A 249 -15.50 -4.74 15.23
CA VAL A 249 -15.31 -3.29 15.45
C VAL A 249 -14.94 -2.68 14.11
N HIS A 250 -15.71 -1.68 13.68
CA HIS A 250 -15.32 -0.77 12.61
C HIS A 250 -15.10 0.62 13.21
N SER A 251 -13.92 1.19 12.98
CA SER A 251 -13.52 2.50 13.47
C SER A 251 -13.08 3.36 12.30
N LEU A 252 -13.65 4.56 12.19
CA LEU A 252 -13.28 5.54 11.18
C LEU A 252 -12.95 6.86 11.84
N THR A 253 -11.71 7.30 11.72
CA THR A 253 -11.21 8.59 12.17
C THR A 253 -10.98 9.49 10.96
N ILE A 254 -11.51 10.71 11.01
CA ILE A 254 -11.26 11.76 10.03
C ILE A 254 -10.90 13.01 10.85
N GLY A 255 -9.61 13.33 10.88
CA GLY A 255 -9.03 14.32 11.79
C GLY A 255 -9.43 14.09 13.24
N ASP A 256 -10.18 15.03 13.81
CA ASP A 256 -10.59 14.98 15.22
C ASP A 256 -11.92 14.25 15.47
N VAL A 257 -12.58 13.76 14.41
CA VAL A 257 -13.86 13.06 14.51
C VAL A 257 -13.65 11.56 14.33
N LYS A 258 -14.21 10.76 15.24
CA LYS A 258 -14.12 9.30 15.21
C LYS A 258 -15.51 8.68 15.28
N ILE A 259 -15.82 7.77 14.37
CA ILE A 259 -17.03 6.93 14.39
C ILE A 259 -16.60 5.52 14.77
N VAL A 260 -17.26 4.92 15.76
CA VAL A 260 -17.00 3.54 16.20
C VAL A 260 -18.28 2.74 16.16
N HIS A 261 -18.25 1.64 15.41
CA HIS A 261 -19.35 0.70 15.26
C HIS A 261 -18.91 -0.65 15.83
N THR A 262 -19.50 -1.07 16.95
CA THR A 262 -19.20 -2.34 17.60
C THR A 262 -20.40 -3.27 17.53
N ARG A 263 -20.22 -4.43 16.89
CA ARG A 263 -21.20 -5.50 16.81
C ARG A 263 -20.71 -6.71 17.58
N ILE A 264 -21.51 -7.18 18.53
CA ILE A 264 -21.29 -8.43 19.28
C ILE A 264 -22.64 -9.14 19.42
N ALA A 265 -22.66 -10.44 19.70
CA ALA A 265 -23.90 -11.17 19.92
C ALA A 265 -24.81 -10.46 20.95
N GLY A 266 -25.97 -9.99 20.49
CA GLY A 266 -26.96 -9.30 21.33
C GLY A 266 -26.72 -7.80 21.56
N SER A 267 -25.70 -7.18 20.95
CA SER A 267 -25.46 -5.73 21.06
C SER A 267 -24.87 -5.15 19.76
N ASP A 268 -25.43 -4.02 19.34
CA ASP A 268 -24.99 -3.24 18.18
C ASP A 268 -24.89 -1.78 18.61
N SER A 269 -23.67 -1.25 18.78
CA SER A 269 -23.42 0.13 19.20
C SER A 269 -22.76 0.92 18.07
N LEU A 270 -23.19 2.16 17.90
CA LEU A 270 -22.67 3.08 16.91
C LEU A 270 -22.54 4.46 17.54
N GLU A 271 -21.29 4.89 17.73
CA GLU A 271 -20.91 6.04 18.53
C GLU A 271 -20.07 7.01 17.70
N ILE A 272 -20.21 8.31 17.97
CA ILE A 272 -19.43 9.37 17.33
C ILE A 272 -18.77 10.27 18.37
N TYR A 273 -17.48 10.51 18.19
CA TYR A 273 -16.62 11.25 19.09
C TYR A 273 -16.01 12.44 18.38
N LYS A 274 -15.76 13.52 19.12
CA LYS A 274 -15.03 14.71 18.66
C LYS A 274 -13.94 15.05 19.68
N GLY A 275 -12.68 15.02 19.27
CA GLY A 275 -11.54 15.21 20.17
C GLY A 275 -11.51 14.20 21.33
N GLY A 276 -12.01 12.98 21.10
CA GLY A 276 -12.13 11.92 22.11
C GLY A 276 -13.39 11.96 22.98
N GLU A 277 -14.21 13.01 22.89
CA GLU A 277 -15.43 13.17 23.69
C GLU A 277 -16.67 12.65 22.92
N LEU A 278 -17.46 11.78 23.56
CA LEU A 278 -18.69 11.22 22.99
C LEU A 278 -19.74 12.31 22.76
N GLN A 279 -20.31 12.38 21.56
CA GLN A 279 -21.34 13.36 21.21
C GLN A 279 -22.73 12.80 21.48
N GLN A 280 -23.35 13.19 22.60
CA GLN A 280 -24.62 12.60 23.05
C GLN A 280 -25.86 13.04 22.26
N ASN A 281 -25.81 14.22 21.64
CA ASN A 281 -26.94 14.80 20.91
C ASN A 281 -26.87 14.53 19.40
N ALA A 282 -25.72 14.07 18.91
CA ALA A 282 -25.55 13.65 17.53
C ALA A 282 -25.92 12.18 17.38
N THR A 283 -26.50 11.82 16.25
CA THR A 283 -26.74 10.42 15.90
C THR A 283 -26.02 10.08 14.62
N VAL A 284 -25.61 8.82 14.49
CA VAL A 284 -24.97 8.29 13.30
C VAL A 284 -25.70 7.00 12.92
N ALA A 285 -25.92 6.81 11.62
CA ALA A 285 -26.53 5.61 11.06
C ALA A 285 -25.66 5.08 9.94
N VAL A 286 -25.55 3.76 9.84
CA VAL A 286 -24.90 3.13 8.68
C VAL A 286 -25.87 3.13 7.51
N VAL A 287 -25.39 3.60 6.37
CA VAL A 287 -26.06 3.46 5.08
C VAL A 287 -25.25 2.43 4.30
N ASP A 288 -25.70 1.18 4.31
CA ASP A 288 -25.02 0.11 3.59
C ASP A 288 -25.30 0.25 2.08
N ASN A 289 -24.22 0.26 1.28
CA ASN A 289 -24.29 0.40 -0.18
C ASN A 289 -24.20 -0.95 -0.91
N SER A 290 -23.99 -2.07 -0.20
CA SER A 290 -23.85 -3.40 -0.80
C SER A 290 -25.00 -4.34 -0.43
N SER A 291 -25.54 -5.03 -1.43
CA SER A 291 -26.54 -6.10 -1.33
C SER A 291 -25.98 -7.47 -0.93
N GLU A 292 -24.78 -7.55 -0.34
CA GLU A 292 -24.06 -8.82 -0.16
C GLU A 292 -23.90 -9.25 1.30
N ASN A 293 -23.96 -10.56 1.51
CA ASN A 293 -23.91 -11.23 2.80
C ASN A 293 -22.62 -10.86 3.57
N ASP A 294 -22.78 -10.45 4.82
CA ASP A 294 -21.78 -9.99 5.81
C ASP A 294 -20.74 -11.07 6.21
N SER A 295 -20.57 -12.14 5.42
CA SER A 295 -19.87 -13.36 5.85
C SER A 295 -18.36 -13.38 5.58
N ASP A 296 -17.80 -12.52 4.73
CA ASP A 296 -16.34 -12.58 4.43
C ASP A 296 -15.66 -11.27 4.01
N ALA A 297 -16.23 -10.11 4.31
CA ALA A 297 -15.72 -8.87 3.75
C ALA A 297 -14.51 -8.29 4.51
N GLU A 298 -13.32 -8.76 4.14
CA GLU A 298 -12.05 -8.00 4.05
C GLU A 298 -12.25 -6.58 3.48
N TYR A 299 -13.38 -6.39 2.78
CA TYR A 299 -13.82 -5.16 2.16
C TYR A 299 -15.11 -4.60 2.78
N THR A 300 -15.26 -4.46 4.10
CA THR A 300 -16.43 -3.73 4.70
C THR A 300 -16.09 -2.29 5.08
N THR A 301 -15.26 -1.63 4.27
CA THR A 301 -14.74 -0.28 4.54
C THR A 301 -15.52 0.82 3.84
N PHE A 302 -15.61 1.97 4.50
CA PHE A 302 -16.00 3.27 3.98
C PHE A 302 -15.13 3.69 2.79
N CYS A 303 -13.80 3.62 2.86
CA CYS A 303 -12.95 4.03 1.73
C CYS A 303 -13.29 3.25 0.45
N ASN A 304 -13.46 1.93 0.53
CA ASN A 304 -13.79 1.06 -0.61
C ASN A 304 -15.28 0.99 -0.97
N LYS A 305 -16.11 1.94 -0.53
CA LYS A 305 -17.51 2.12 -0.97
C LYS A 305 -18.52 1.06 -0.50
N TYR A 306 -18.17 0.18 0.42
CA TYR A 306 -19.08 -0.86 0.92
C TYR A 306 -20.10 -0.33 1.92
N ARG A 307 -19.75 0.73 2.65
CA ARG A 307 -20.64 1.38 3.62
C ARG A 307 -20.50 2.88 3.61
N ASP A 308 -21.51 3.56 4.13
CA ASP A 308 -21.50 4.99 4.36
C ASP A 308 -22.06 5.32 5.74
N TYR A 309 -21.88 6.58 6.15
CA TYR A 309 -22.37 7.09 7.42
C TYR A 309 -23.22 8.33 7.20
N GLN A 310 -24.48 8.26 7.63
CA GLN A 310 -25.33 9.43 7.76
C GLN A 310 -25.20 9.96 9.19
N ILE A 311 -24.73 11.20 9.32
CA ILE A 311 -24.58 11.89 10.60
C ILE A 311 -25.73 12.89 10.74
N THR A 312 -26.46 12.84 11.84
CA THR A 312 -27.44 13.86 12.24
C THR A 312 -26.86 14.68 13.38
N PHE A 313 -26.70 15.99 13.18
CA PHE A 313 -26.12 16.90 14.17
C PHE A 313 -27.17 17.42 15.15
N ASP A 314 -26.71 18.10 16.20
CA ASP A 314 -27.55 18.76 17.22
C ASP A 314 -28.54 19.78 16.63
N ASP A 315 -28.22 20.40 15.49
CA ASP A 315 -29.10 21.31 14.75
C ASP A 315 -30.16 20.59 13.89
N SER A 316 -30.27 19.26 14.02
CA SER A 316 -31.12 18.36 13.25
C SER A 316 -30.79 18.29 11.75
N THR A 317 -29.72 18.93 11.29
CA THR A 317 -29.25 18.74 9.91
C THR A 317 -28.56 17.41 9.77
N THR A 318 -28.68 16.82 8.59
CA THR A 318 -28.09 15.52 8.26
C THR A 318 -27.09 15.67 7.13
N VAL A 319 -26.01 14.90 7.19
CA VAL A 319 -25.05 14.80 6.08
C VAL A 319 -24.62 13.36 5.86
N LEU A 320 -24.39 12.99 4.60
CA LEU A 320 -23.72 11.76 4.25
C LEU A 320 -22.22 12.00 4.24
N LEU A 321 -21.44 11.13 4.87
CA LEU A 321 -20.00 11.34 5.00
C LEU A 321 -19.29 11.30 3.63
N SER A 322 -19.78 10.49 2.70
CA SER A 322 -19.27 10.50 1.32
C SER A 322 -19.60 11.77 0.55
N ASP A 323 -20.70 12.48 0.86
CA ASP A 323 -20.99 13.77 0.23
C ASP A 323 -19.97 14.83 0.68
N LEU A 324 -19.47 14.75 1.91
CA LEU A 324 -18.43 15.65 2.42
C LEU A 324 -17.07 15.41 1.75
N LEU A 325 -16.69 14.15 1.53
CA LEU A 325 -15.43 13.82 0.86
C LEU A 325 -15.50 13.92 -0.67
N GLY A 326 -16.69 13.71 -1.25
CA GLY A 326 -16.88 13.73 -2.69
C GLY A 326 -15.91 12.79 -3.43
N PRO A 327 -15.27 13.25 -4.53
CA PRO A 327 -14.31 12.45 -5.31
C PRO A 327 -13.08 11.97 -4.53
N THR A 328 -12.75 12.63 -3.41
CA THR A 328 -11.60 12.25 -2.57
C THR A 328 -11.67 10.80 -2.12
N ARG A 329 -12.88 10.29 -1.84
CA ARG A 329 -13.11 8.89 -1.45
C ARG A 329 -12.61 7.91 -2.53
N ASP A 330 -12.80 8.24 -3.80
CA ASP A 330 -12.41 7.39 -4.93
C ASP A 330 -10.89 7.31 -5.05
N THR A 331 -10.22 8.45 -4.92
CA THR A 331 -8.76 8.55 -4.91
C THR A 331 -8.17 7.77 -3.74
N MET A 332 -8.78 7.85 -2.56
CA MET A 332 -8.36 7.07 -1.38
C MET A 332 -8.52 5.57 -1.61
N SER A 333 -9.65 5.12 -2.18
CA SER A 333 -9.88 3.71 -2.49
C SER A 333 -8.82 3.16 -3.46
N GLN A 334 -8.52 3.89 -4.54
CA GLN A 334 -7.48 3.50 -5.48
C GLN A 334 -6.11 3.39 -4.81
N LEU A 335 -5.76 4.40 -4.00
CA LEU A 335 -4.48 4.46 -3.31
C LEU A 335 -4.30 3.31 -2.32
N PHE A 336 -5.28 3.09 -1.44
CA PHE A 336 -5.24 2.02 -0.45
C PHE A 336 -5.25 0.63 -1.08
N SER A 337 -6.01 0.43 -2.17
CA SER A 337 -5.99 -0.84 -2.91
C SER A 337 -4.62 -1.12 -3.51
N SER A 338 -3.97 -0.09 -4.07
CA SER A 338 -2.59 -0.19 -4.58
C SER A 338 -1.58 -0.55 -3.48
N MET A 339 -1.73 0.02 -2.29
CA MET A 339 -0.89 -0.31 -1.13
C MET A 339 -1.13 -1.74 -0.64
N HIS A 340 -2.38 -2.21 -0.65
CA HIS A 340 -2.71 -3.59 -0.29
C HIS A 340 -2.14 -4.60 -1.30
N GLU A 341 -2.26 -4.34 -2.60
CA GLU A 341 -1.79 -5.23 -3.67
C GLU A 341 -0.26 -5.22 -3.87
N MET A 342 0.47 -4.34 -3.19
CA MET A 342 1.94 -4.21 -3.28
C MET A 342 2.46 -4.01 -4.72
N LYS A 343 1.67 -3.43 -5.62
CA LYS A 343 1.90 -3.45 -7.08
C LYS A 343 3.33 -3.07 -7.46
N PHE A 344 3.84 -1.96 -6.91
CA PHE A 344 5.19 -1.50 -7.22
C PHE A 344 6.28 -2.50 -6.79
N ALA A 345 6.17 -3.05 -5.58
CA ALA A 345 7.15 -3.99 -5.05
C ALA A 345 7.11 -5.35 -5.77
N THR A 346 5.92 -5.90 -5.99
CA THR A 346 5.73 -7.22 -6.62
C THR A 346 6.04 -7.19 -8.10
N HIS A 347 5.62 -6.14 -8.82
CA HIS A 347 5.77 -6.08 -10.28
C HIS A 347 7.10 -5.54 -10.75
N LEU A 348 7.86 -4.82 -9.92
CA LEU A 348 9.13 -4.21 -10.34
C LEU A 348 10.31 -4.69 -9.50
N VAL A 349 10.33 -4.37 -8.20
CA VAL A 349 11.51 -4.61 -7.35
C VAL A 349 11.79 -6.10 -7.20
N ASN A 350 10.79 -6.90 -6.82
CA ASN A 350 10.94 -8.33 -6.61
C ASN A 350 11.32 -9.05 -7.88
N TYR A 351 10.68 -8.71 -9.00
CA TYR A 351 10.97 -9.34 -10.27
C TYR A 351 12.42 -9.07 -10.71
N ILE A 352 12.93 -7.85 -10.54
CA ILE A 352 14.35 -7.54 -10.85
C ILE A 352 15.30 -8.28 -9.90
N ALA A 353 15.00 -8.30 -8.60
CA ALA A 353 15.80 -9.02 -7.61
C ALA A 353 15.90 -10.52 -7.92
N TRP A 354 14.79 -11.16 -8.28
CA TRP A 354 14.76 -12.57 -8.66
C TRP A 354 15.61 -12.82 -9.91
N ASN A 355 15.53 -11.95 -10.91
CA ASN A 355 16.35 -12.07 -12.13
C ASN A 355 17.85 -11.95 -11.84
N VAL A 356 18.25 -11.00 -11.00
CA VAL A 356 19.65 -10.83 -10.59
C VAL A 356 20.15 -12.09 -9.89
N TYR A 357 19.40 -12.55 -8.87
CA TYR A 357 19.76 -13.72 -8.08
C TYR A 357 19.92 -14.98 -8.94
N TYR A 358 18.95 -15.28 -9.80
CA TYR A 358 18.99 -16.49 -10.64
C TYR A 358 20.07 -16.44 -11.71
N ARG A 359 20.29 -15.27 -12.33
CA ARG A 359 21.39 -15.10 -13.29
C ARG A 359 22.73 -15.44 -12.65
N ASP A 360 22.97 -14.99 -11.42
CA ASP A 360 24.25 -15.17 -10.76
C ASP A 360 24.39 -16.59 -10.17
N LYS A 361 23.30 -17.19 -9.68
CA LYS A 361 23.25 -18.63 -9.31
C LYS A 361 23.58 -19.55 -10.50
N MET A 362 23.00 -19.30 -11.68
CA MET A 362 23.29 -20.08 -12.89
C MET A 362 24.73 -19.92 -13.42
N LYS A 363 25.44 -18.85 -13.07
CA LYS A 363 26.87 -18.70 -13.40
C LYS A 363 27.78 -19.53 -12.49
N LEU A 364 27.34 -19.90 -11.28
CA LEU A 364 28.12 -20.67 -10.32
C LEU A 364 28.06 -22.19 -10.60
N ASP A 365 27.04 -22.65 -11.31
CA ASP A 365 26.85 -24.05 -11.68
C ASP A 365 27.49 -24.44 -13.04
N ASN A 366 28.22 -23.51 -13.67
CA ASN A 366 29.04 -23.73 -14.88
C ASN A 366 30.52 -23.45 -14.57
#